data_AF-A0A813F2Y5-F1
#
_entry.id   AF-A0A813F2Y5-F1
#
_cell.length_a   1.000
_cell.length_b   1.000
_cell.length_c   1.000
_cell.angle_alpha   90.00
_cell.angle_beta   90.00
_cell.angle_gamma   90.00
#
_symmetry.space_group_name_H-M   'P 1'
#
loop_
_entity.id
_entity.type
_entity.pdbx_description
1 polymer ?
#
loop_
_entity_poly.entity_id
_entity_poly.type
_entity_poly.pdbx_seq_one_letter_code
_entity_poly.pdbx_strand_id
1 'polypeptide(L)'
;RKKIWADLEAAGLALKIEDHPQRVPLSQRSGEVIEPMLSDQWFATTEVMAQRAMDAVESGEITIQPDRFAKIWRGWLQEKQPWCISRQLWWGHRIPVYYVTNRPGVEKYFVARSEEEAMTQARSELGEDVELQQDPDVLDTWFSSGLWPFAAVGWPNEESDDYKKFYPAAMLETGYDILFFWVARMVMMGLTLTDKVPFKEIYLHGLVRDEKGQKMSKTKGNVVDPLDSMAEYGTDALRYALLTSSVAGMDTSVSKGMLENAKAFANKIWNVGRFIITDLEKNQATTPTAFESGMQLSESEIRGMPWLERALISKCHGLVNSVTAALLENRFSPPTKEIKEFLVDDVASWYVEASKTRLQAHLGGDPSSEMAATSQKVLLYLLEVSLKLLHPFMPYVTEAVWQRMPRGASSPESLMISPWPELSSMARDLEAEGWFTKLCALVSSIRN
;
A
#
# COMPACT_ATOMS: atom_id res chain seq x y z
N ARG A 1 -5.85 9.56 47.75
CA ARG A 1 -4.49 10.15 47.93
C ARG A 1 -4.44 11.33 48.90
N LYS A 2 -5.09 12.49 48.64
CA LYS A 2 -5.00 13.68 49.53
C LYS A 2 -5.34 13.38 51.00
N LYS A 3 -6.42 12.63 51.24
CA LYS A 3 -6.84 12.22 52.59
C LYS A 3 -5.81 11.32 53.28
N ILE A 4 -5.32 10.30 52.56
CA ILE A 4 -4.25 9.40 53.05
C ILE A 4 -3.00 10.19 53.48
N TRP A 5 -2.61 11.20 52.70
CA TRP A 5 -1.47 12.05 53.06
C TRP A 5 -1.71 12.86 54.34
N ALA A 6 -2.88 13.48 54.47
CA ALA A 6 -3.25 14.21 55.67
C ALA A 6 -3.28 13.31 56.92
N ASP A 7 -3.75 12.06 56.78
CA ASP A 7 -3.74 11.08 57.87
C ASP A 7 -2.30 10.69 58.27
N LEU A 8 -1.37 10.56 57.30
CA LEU A 8 0.04 10.31 57.55
C LEU A 8 0.74 11.49 58.24
N GLU A 9 0.42 12.72 57.85
CA GLU A 9 0.92 13.94 58.51
C GLU A 9 0.42 14.03 59.96
N ALA A 10 -0.88 13.79 60.18
CA ALA A 10 -1.48 13.80 61.52
C ALA A 10 -0.89 12.72 62.44
N ALA A 11 -0.53 11.55 61.88
CA ALA A 11 0.11 10.46 62.61
C ALA A 11 1.63 10.66 62.84
N GLY A 12 2.24 11.74 62.34
CA GLY A 12 3.68 11.97 62.40
C GLY A 12 4.51 10.99 61.56
N LEU A 13 3.87 10.31 60.58
CA LEU A 13 4.49 9.33 59.69
C LEU A 13 4.97 9.95 58.37
N ALA A 14 4.55 11.18 58.06
CA ALA A 14 4.99 11.91 56.88
C ALA A 14 6.35 12.59 57.11
N LEU A 15 7.37 12.19 56.36
CA LEU A 15 8.73 12.75 56.46
C LEU A 15 8.94 13.99 55.56
N LYS A 16 8.52 13.91 54.30
CA LYS A 16 8.77 14.96 53.29
C LYS A 16 7.77 14.86 52.15
N ILE A 17 7.34 16.02 51.66
CA ILE A 17 6.64 16.16 50.37
C ILE A 17 7.58 16.81 49.36
N GLU A 18 7.65 16.25 48.15
CA GLU A 18 8.41 16.82 47.05
C GLU A 18 7.74 16.54 45.70
N ASP A 19 7.95 17.45 44.76
CA ASP A 19 7.46 17.29 43.39
C ASP A 19 8.27 16.20 42.69
N HIS A 20 7.55 15.20 42.14
CA HIS A 20 8.17 14.06 41.49
C HIS A 20 7.59 13.89 40.06
N PRO A 21 8.39 14.12 39.01
CA PRO A 21 7.95 13.89 37.64
C PRO A 21 7.80 12.39 37.39
N GLN A 22 6.57 11.95 37.10
CA GLN A 22 6.23 10.55 36.84
C GLN A 22 5.78 10.33 35.39
N ARG A 23 6.07 9.14 34.87
CA ARG A 23 5.44 8.63 33.65
C ARG A 23 4.18 7.86 34.03
N VAL A 24 3.03 8.47 33.79
CA VAL A 24 1.72 7.88 34.14
C VAL A 24 1.16 7.18 32.90
N PRO A 25 0.89 5.85 32.96
CA PRO A 25 0.27 5.13 31.86
C PRO A 25 -1.18 5.56 31.70
N LEU A 26 -1.57 5.86 30.47
CA LEU A 26 -2.94 6.27 30.13
C LEU A 26 -3.56 5.27 29.16
N SER A 27 -4.87 5.07 29.29
CA SER A 27 -5.68 4.36 28.32
C SER A 27 -5.59 5.07 26.97
N GLN A 28 -5.19 4.33 25.93
CA GLN A 28 -5.08 4.89 24.58
C GLN A 28 -6.42 5.42 24.05
N ARG A 29 -7.55 4.85 24.50
CA ARG A 29 -8.89 5.20 23.99
C ARG A 29 -9.56 6.31 24.79
N SER A 30 -9.53 6.22 26.12
CA SER A 30 -10.21 7.19 26.99
C SER A 30 -9.31 8.31 27.51
N GLY A 31 -7.99 8.09 27.54
CA GLY A 31 -7.04 9.02 28.16
C GLY A 31 -6.97 8.91 29.70
N GLU A 32 -7.77 8.04 30.30
CA GLU A 32 -7.80 7.82 31.76
C GLU A 32 -6.53 7.11 32.26
N VAL A 33 -6.18 7.34 33.53
CA VAL A 33 -5.04 6.67 34.18
C VAL A 33 -5.33 5.19 34.35
N ILE A 34 -4.38 4.34 33.97
CA ILE A 34 -4.50 2.88 34.12
C ILE A 34 -4.17 2.48 35.56
N GLU A 35 -5.02 1.65 36.16
CA GLU A 35 -4.82 1.05 37.47
C GLU A 35 -4.56 -0.47 37.33
N PRO A 36 -3.42 -0.99 37.80
CA PRO A 36 -3.19 -2.43 37.86
C PRO A 36 -4.08 -3.07 38.94
N MET A 37 -4.92 -4.01 38.54
CA MET A 37 -5.79 -4.78 39.44
C MET A 37 -5.58 -6.28 39.22
N LEU A 38 -5.73 -7.06 40.29
CA LEU A 38 -5.82 -8.51 40.19
C LEU A 38 -7.25 -8.88 39.80
N SER A 39 -7.38 -9.62 38.70
CA SER A 39 -8.64 -10.14 38.19
C SER A 39 -8.38 -11.46 37.48
N ASP A 40 -9.30 -12.40 37.58
CA ASP A 40 -9.26 -13.63 36.80
C ASP A 40 -9.52 -13.30 35.34
N GLN A 41 -8.64 -13.77 34.44
CA GLN A 41 -8.65 -13.47 33.02
C GLN A 41 -8.13 -14.66 32.22
N TRP A 42 -8.56 -14.75 30.95
CA TRP A 42 -8.02 -15.68 29.97
C TRP A 42 -6.73 -15.17 29.34
N PHE A 43 -5.69 -16.00 29.38
CA PHE A 43 -4.39 -15.73 28.76
C PHE A 43 -4.04 -16.80 27.74
N ALA A 44 -3.51 -16.37 26.59
CA ALA A 44 -2.84 -17.24 25.64
C ALA A 44 -1.34 -17.26 25.92
N THR A 45 -0.76 -18.45 26.07
CA THR A 45 0.70 -18.63 26.16
C THR A 45 1.33 -18.35 24.80
N THR A 46 2.22 -17.36 24.72
CA THR A 46 2.79 -16.90 23.45
C THR A 46 4.22 -17.33 23.19
N GLU A 47 4.90 -17.97 24.15
CA GLU A 47 6.34 -18.27 24.05
C GLU A 47 6.69 -19.07 22.79
N VAL A 48 6.05 -20.21 22.59
CA VAL A 48 6.26 -21.05 21.40
C VAL A 48 5.83 -20.33 20.12
N MET A 49 4.72 -19.60 20.17
CA MET A 49 4.22 -18.87 19.00
C MET A 49 5.20 -17.77 18.57
N ALA A 50 5.75 -17.03 19.53
CA ALA A 50 6.72 -15.97 19.33
C ALA A 50 8.04 -16.53 18.81
N GLN A 51 8.49 -17.68 19.32
CA GLN A 51 9.69 -18.35 18.81
C GLN A 51 9.52 -18.73 17.34
N ARG A 52 8.42 -19.40 16.98
CA ARG A 52 8.13 -19.74 15.58
C ARG A 52 8.08 -18.50 14.67
N ALA A 53 7.50 -17.40 15.16
CA ALA A 53 7.44 -16.14 14.41
C ALA A 53 8.80 -15.45 14.24
N MET A 54 9.73 -15.61 15.20
CA MET A 54 11.12 -15.18 15.04
C MET A 54 11.85 -16.06 14.03
N ASP A 55 11.73 -17.38 14.17
CA ASP A 55 12.38 -18.35 13.30
C ASP A 55 11.98 -18.17 11.83
N ALA A 56 10.71 -17.87 11.56
CA ALA A 56 10.22 -17.61 10.21
C ALA A 56 10.89 -16.39 9.53
N VAL A 57 11.24 -15.36 10.30
CA VAL A 57 11.98 -14.19 9.77
C VAL A 57 13.48 -14.50 9.67
N GLU A 58 14.04 -15.21 10.64
CA GLU A 58 15.47 -15.57 10.67
C GLU A 58 15.84 -16.58 9.57
N SER A 59 14.93 -17.48 9.20
CA SER A 59 15.09 -18.45 8.12
C SER A 59 14.91 -17.86 6.72
N GLY A 60 14.31 -16.66 6.62
CA GLY A 60 13.93 -16.02 5.35
C GLY A 60 12.59 -16.47 4.79
N GLU A 61 11.79 -17.26 5.52
CA GLU A 61 10.41 -17.62 5.12
C GLU A 61 9.50 -16.38 5.07
N ILE A 62 9.77 -15.40 5.95
CA ILE A 62 9.15 -14.06 5.94
C ILE A 62 10.24 -13.01 5.79
N THR A 63 10.08 -12.08 4.84
CA THR A 63 10.93 -10.90 4.72
C THR A 63 10.22 -9.66 5.27
N ILE A 64 10.91 -8.80 6.02
CA ILE A 64 10.36 -7.53 6.52
C ILE A 64 11.05 -6.37 5.84
N GLN A 65 10.29 -5.55 5.12
CA GLN A 65 10.77 -4.34 4.48
C GLN A 65 10.28 -3.08 5.23
N PRO A 66 11.17 -2.14 5.61
CA PRO A 66 12.64 -2.21 5.53
C PRO A 66 13.29 -3.08 6.63
N ASP A 67 14.46 -3.64 6.33
CA ASP A 67 15.20 -4.61 7.16
C ASP A 67 15.43 -4.19 8.62
N ARG A 68 15.49 -2.88 8.90
CA ARG A 68 15.64 -2.37 10.27
C ARG A 68 14.54 -2.86 11.21
N PHE A 69 13.34 -3.14 10.69
CA PHE A 69 12.24 -3.65 11.49
C PHE A 69 12.40 -5.11 11.89
N ALA A 70 13.25 -5.89 11.23
CA ALA A 70 13.55 -7.27 11.65
C ALA A 70 14.20 -7.31 13.05
N LYS A 71 15.07 -6.34 13.37
CA LYS A 71 15.66 -6.23 14.71
C LYS A 71 14.61 -5.83 15.76
N ILE A 72 13.72 -4.90 15.40
CA ILE A 72 12.62 -4.41 16.24
C ILE A 72 11.62 -5.56 16.52
N TRP A 73 11.31 -6.35 15.49
CA TRP A 73 10.52 -7.56 15.56
C TRP A 73 11.07 -8.58 16.55
N ARG A 74 12.36 -8.95 16.40
CA ARG A 74 13.03 -9.89 17.29
C ARG A 74 13.04 -9.40 18.73
N GLY A 75 13.46 -8.15 18.96
CA GLY A 75 13.52 -7.60 20.32
C GLY A 75 12.16 -7.60 21.01
N TRP A 76 11.09 -7.29 20.29
CA TRP A 76 9.74 -7.34 20.86
C TRP A 76 9.30 -8.77 21.17
N LEU A 77 9.49 -9.73 20.27
CA LEU A 77 9.03 -11.11 20.47
C LEU A 77 9.77 -11.83 21.60
N GLN A 78 11.04 -11.50 21.86
CA GLN A 78 11.82 -12.09 22.96
C GLN A 78 11.30 -11.74 24.36
N GLU A 79 10.66 -10.59 24.54
CA GLU A 79 10.23 -10.08 25.85
C GLU A 79 8.78 -10.46 26.22
N LYS A 80 8.12 -11.34 25.45
CA LYS A 80 6.66 -11.50 25.55
C LYS A 80 6.19 -12.26 26.79
N GLN A 81 5.30 -11.60 27.51
CA GLN A 81 4.42 -12.17 28.54
C GLN A 81 3.21 -12.86 27.89
N PRO A 82 2.51 -13.75 28.62
CA PRO A 82 1.22 -14.29 28.19
C PRO A 82 0.27 -13.18 27.75
N TRP A 83 -0.42 -13.39 26.64
CA TRP A 83 -1.34 -12.40 26.09
C TRP A 83 -2.71 -12.55 26.76
N CYS A 84 -3.13 -11.53 27.51
CA CYS A 84 -4.52 -11.47 28.00
C CYS A 84 -5.48 -11.28 26.81
N ILE A 85 -6.27 -12.32 26.53
CA ILE A 85 -7.21 -12.38 25.40
C ILE A 85 -8.65 -12.05 25.80
N SER A 86 -8.96 -11.95 27.09
CA SER A 86 -10.30 -11.63 27.60
C SER A 86 -10.48 -10.13 27.80
N ARG A 87 -11.71 -9.64 27.58
CA ARG A 87 -12.08 -8.24 27.73
C ARG A 87 -13.50 -8.15 28.31
N GLN A 88 -13.68 -7.29 29.30
CA GLN A 88 -14.98 -6.99 29.93
C GLN A 88 -15.71 -5.92 29.11
N LEU A 89 -15.93 -6.20 27.83
CA LEU A 89 -16.58 -5.31 26.87
C LEU A 89 -17.87 -5.95 26.36
N TRP A 90 -18.83 -5.13 25.94
CA TRP A 90 -20.07 -5.62 25.34
C TRP A 90 -19.93 -6.01 23.87
N TRP A 91 -18.92 -5.46 23.19
CA TRP A 91 -18.68 -5.71 21.77
C TRP A 91 -17.44 -6.58 21.56
N GLY A 92 -17.65 -7.75 20.98
CA GLY A 92 -16.60 -8.71 20.64
C GLY A 92 -17.18 -10.12 20.52
N HIS A 93 -16.33 -11.07 20.15
CA HIS A 93 -16.73 -12.49 20.10
C HIS A 93 -16.72 -13.03 21.52
N ARG A 94 -17.84 -13.57 22.02
CA ARG A 94 -17.89 -14.17 23.36
C ARG A 94 -16.92 -15.34 23.46
N ILE A 95 -16.25 -15.43 24.61
CA ILE A 95 -15.31 -16.53 24.86
C ILE A 95 -16.12 -17.85 24.91
N PRO A 96 -15.69 -18.90 24.19
CA PRO A 96 -16.42 -20.18 24.11
C PRO A 96 -16.17 -21.06 25.35
N VAL A 97 -16.27 -20.48 26.55
CA VAL A 97 -16.08 -21.15 27.84
C VAL A 97 -17.40 -21.13 28.61
N TYR A 98 -17.77 -22.26 29.20
CA TYR A 98 -19.04 -22.46 29.89
C TYR A 98 -18.80 -22.99 31.30
N TYR A 99 -19.17 -22.20 32.31
CA TYR A 99 -19.00 -22.51 33.73
C TYR A 99 -20.17 -23.31 34.28
N VAL A 100 -19.89 -24.27 35.17
CA VAL A 100 -20.92 -24.98 35.93
C VAL A 100 -21.45 -24.08 37.04
N THR A 101 -22.77 -23.86 37.10
CA THR A 101 -23.38 -22.92 38.05
C THR A 101 -24.21 -23.57 39.15
N ASN A 102 -24.84 -24.72 38.88
CA ASN A 102 -25.76 -25.39 39.80
C ASN A 102 -25.08 -26.29 40.84
N ARG A 103 -23.74 -26.32 40.91
CA ARG A 103 -22.97 -27.13 41.87
C ARG A 103 -22.03 -26.27 42.72
N PRO A 104 -22.47 -25.86 43.93
CA PRO A 104 -21.66 -25.04 44.83
C PRO A 104 -20.31 -25.71 45.18
N GLY A 105 -19.22 -24.95 45.10
CA GLY A 105 -17.86 -25.42 45.41
C GLY A 105 -17.15 -26.16 44.28
N VAL A 106 -17.76 -26.29 43.09
CA VAL A 106 -17.13 -26.85 41.89
C VAL A 106 -16.72 -25.72 40.96
N GLU A 107 -15.44 -25.33 40.98
CA GLU A 107 -14.86 -24.43 39.98
C GLU A 107 -14.48 -25.22 38.72
N LYS A 108 -15.45 -25.41 37.83
CA LYS A 108 -15.26 -26.15 36.59
C LYS A 108 -15.88 -25.44 35.40
N TYR A 109 -15.20 -25.54 34.26
CA TYR A 109 -15.65 -25.01 32.99
C TYR A 109 -15.38 -26.00 31.85
N PHE A 110 -16.12 -25.83 30.75
CA PHE A 110 -15.98 -26.57 29.50
C PHE A 110 -15.72 -25.60 28.36
N VAL A 111 -14.85 -25.99 27.41
CA VAL A 111 -14.52 -25.19 26.23
C VAL A 111 -15.10 -25.88 25.00
N ALA A 112 -16.01 -25.21 24.30
CA ALA A 112 -16.75 -25.83 23.20
C ALA A 112 -17.26 -24.81 22.19
N ARG A 113 -17.45 -25.22 20.92
CA ARG A 113 -17.89 -24.30 19.85
C ARG A 113 -19.34 -23.87 19.99
N SER A 114 -20.15 -24.66 20.71
CA SER A 114 -21.54 -24.36 21.02
C SER A 114 -21.90 -24.77 22.45
N GLU A 115 -23.00 -24.23 22.95
CA GLU A 115 -23.55 -24.59 24.25
C GLU A 115 -23.98 -26.07 24.29
N GLU A 116 -24.51 -26.60 23.18
CA GLU A 116 -24.89 -28.02 23.06
C GLU A 116 -23.69 -28.95 23.20
N GLU A 117 -22.56 -28.59 22.58
CA GLU A 117 -21.31 -29.35 22.70
C GLU A 117 -20.78 -29.27 24.14
N ALA A 118 -20.79 -28.08 24.76
CA ALA A 118 -20.41 -27.91 26.16
C ALA A 118 -21.29 -28.74 27.11
N MET A 119 -22.60 -28.76 26.88
CA MET A 119 -23.56 -29.52 27.67
C MET A 119 -23.32 -31.03 27.54
N THR A 120 -22.99 -31.49 26.33
CA THR A 120 -22.64 -32.90 26.09
C THR A 120 -21.37 -33.30 26.85
N GLN A 121 -20.33 -32.46 26.81
CA GLN A 121 -19.11 -32.68 27.59
C GLN A 121 -19.41 -32.69 29.10
N ALA A 122 -20.21 -31.75 29.57
CA ALA A 122 -20.55 -31.61 30.99
C ALA A 122 -21.35 -32.82 31.52
N ARG A 123 -22.34 -33.30 30.76
CA ARG A 123 -23.14 -34.46 31.16
C ARG A 123 -22.34 -35.75 31.20
N SER A 124 -21.42 -35.92 30.25
CA SER A 124 -20.52 -37.08 30.21
C SER A 124 -19.68 -37.18 31.49
N GLU A 125 -19.24 -36.05 32.04
CA GLU A 125 -18.34 -36.03 33.19
C GLU A 125 -19.04 -35.88 34.54
N LEU A 126 -20.14 -35.11 34.60
CA LEU A 126 -20.80 -34.71 35.85
C LEU A 126 -22.20 -35.33 36.02
N GLY A 127 -22.76 -35.96 34.99
CA GLY A 127 -24.13 -36.49 34.94
C GLY A 127 -25.15 -35.47 34.41
N GLU A 128 -26.41 -35.92 34.27
CA GLU A 128 -27.49 -35.16 33.61
C GLU A 128 -27.86 -33.82 34.31
N ASP A 129 -27.69 -33.74 35.62
CA ASP A 129 -28.04 -32.57 36.42
C ASP A 129 -26.88 -31.55 36.47
N VAL A 130 -26.67 -30.85 35.35
CA VAL A 130 -25.66 -29.80 35.21
C VAL A 130 -26.25 -28.59 34.47
N GLU A 131 -26.03 -27.41 35.02
CA GLU A 131 -26.35 -26.14 34.40
C GLU A 131 -25.05 -25.42 34.02
N LEU A 132 -25.03 -24.86 32.82
CA LEU A 132 -23.89 -24.14 32.28
C LEU A 132 -24.24 -22.68 32.02
N GLN A 133 -23.28 -21.80 32.28
CA GLN A 133 -23.34 -20.39 31.91
C GLN A 133 -22.09 -20.02 31.12
N GLN A 134 -22.27 -19.51 29.91
CA GLN A 134 -21.15 -19.02 29.11
C GLN A 134 -20.51 -17.79 29.77
N ASP A 135 -19.18 -17.74 29.74
CA ASP A 135 -18.36 -16.60 30.17
C ASP A 135 -18.91 -15.27 29.56
N PRO A 136 -19.15 -14.24 30.39
CA PRO A 136 -19.61 -12.94 29.90
C PRO A 136 -18.53 -12.17 29.13
N ASP A 137 -17.26 -12.53 29.25
CA ASP A 137 -16.16 -11.84 28.56
C ASP A 137 -16.17 -12.07 27.05
N VAL A 138 -15.60 -11.09 26.34
CA VAL A 138 -15.35 -11.17 24.91
C VAL A 138 -13.85 -11.24 24.62
N LEU A 139 -13.52 -11.77 23.45
CA LEU A 139 -12.15 -11.84 22.95
C LEU A 139 -11.63 -10.46 22.56
N ASP A 140 -10.34 -10.25 22.80
CA ASP A 140 -9.58 -9.10 22.33
C ASP A 140 -9.76 -8.90 20.82
N THR A 141 -9.93 -7.65 20.36
CA THR A 141 -10.07 -7.35 18.92
C THR A 141 -8.90 -7.90 18.11
N TRP A 142 -7.69 -7.83 18.68
CA TRP A 142 -6.48 -8.37 18.05
C TRP A 142 -6.48 -9.90 17.92
N PHE A 143 -7.29 -10.62 18.69
CA PHE A 143 -7.52 -12.05 18.54
C PHE A 143 -8.23 -12.34 17.22
N SER A 144 -9.36 -11.68 16.96
CA SER A 144 -10.04 -11.82 15.68
C SER A 144 -9.20 -11.30 14.50
N SER A 145 -8.53 -10.15 14.65
CA SER A 145 -7.72 -9.57 13.57
C SER A 145 -6.47 -10.40 13.24
N GLY A 146 -5.94 -11.15 14.22
CA GLY A 146 -4.84 -12.09 14.01
C GLY A 146 -5.22 -13.29 13.14
N LEU A 147 -6.51 -13.63 13.05
CA LEU A 147 -7.01 -14.72 12.21
C LEU A 147 -7.19 -14.32 10.73
N TRP A 148 -7.10 -13.02 10.42
CA TRP A 148 -7.47 -12.46 9.12
C TRP A 148 -6.90 -13.20 7.90
N PRO A 149 -5.58 -13.51 7.81
CA PRO A 149 -4.96 -13.98 6.56
C PRO A 149 -5.50 -15.32 6.05
N PHE A 150 -5.98 -16.17 6.94
CA PHE A 150 -6.49 -17.51 6.61
C PHE A 150 -8.00 -17.60 6.78
N ALA A 151 -8.58 -16.92 7.79
CA ALA A 151 -10.02 -16.91 8.00
C ALA A 151 -10.77 -16.21 6.85
N ALA A 152 -10.18 -15.15 6.26
CA ALA A 152 -10.80 -14.43 5.16
C ALA A 152 -10.92 -15.25 3.86
N VAL A 153 -10.12 -16.31 3.72
CA VAL A 153 -10.05 -17.16 2.51
C VAL A 153 -10.59 -18.57 2.75
N GLY A 154 -11.36 -18.77 3.82
CA GLY A 154 -12.15 -19.99 4.02
C GLY A 154 -11.68 -20.91 5.14
N TRP A 155 -10.60 -20.61 5.87
CA TRP A 155 -10.26 -21.34 7.09
C TRP A 155 -11.40 -21.21 8.12
N PRO A 156 -11.80 -22.27 8.83
CA PRO A 156 -11.08 -23.54 9.03
C PRO A 156 -11.27 -24.62 7.95
N ASN A 157 -12.00 -24.35 6.87
CA ASN A 157 -12.11 -25.30 5.76
C ASN A 157 -10.91 -25.19 4.81
N GLU A 158 -9.84 -25.94 5.10
CA GLU A 158 -8.64 -25.97 4.26
C GLU A 158 -8.86 -26.58 2.86
N GLU A 159 -10.00 -27.24 2.65
CA GLU A 159 -10.36 -27.78 1.34
C GLU A 159 -10.93 -26.72 0.38
N SER A 160 -11.26 -25.53 0.90
CA SER A 160 -11.74 -24.39 0.12
C SER A 160 -10.75 -24.01 -1.00
N ASP A 161 -11.28 -23.75 -2.19
CA ASP A 161 -10.48 -23.29 -3.35
C ASP A 161 -9.76 -21.98 -3.04
N ASP A 162 -10.40 -21.06 -2.31
CA ASP A 162 -9.81 -19.78 -1.93
C ASP A 162 -8.62 -19.96 -0.97
N TYR A 163 -8.72 -20.88 -0.01
CA TYR A 163 -7.64 -21.16 0.94
C TYR A 163 -6.43 -21.74 0.21
N LYS A 164 -6.66 -22.72 -0.66
CA LYS A 164 -5.59 -23.37 -1.46
C LYS A 164 -4.90 -22.38 -2.41
N LYS A 165 -5.64 -21.40 -2.94
CA LYS A 165 -5.15 -20.46 -3.94
C LYS A 165 -4.48 -19.23 -3.34
N PHE A 166 -5.03 -18.69 -2.25
CA PHE A 166 -4.66 -17.38 -1.74
C PHE A 166 -3.91 -17.41 -0.39
N TYR A 167 -3.77 -18.59 0.24
CA TYR A 167 -2.98 -18.76 1.46
C TYR A 167 -1.75 -19.67 1.22
N PRO A 168 -0.51 -19.20 1.50
CA PRO A 168 -0.15 -17.92 2.10
C PRO A 168 -0.21 -16.74 1.12
N ALA A 169 -0.46 -15.53 1.63
CA ALA A 169 -0.48 -14.32 0.82
C ALA A 169 0.93 -13.93 0.36
N ALA A 170 1.04 -13.22 -0.77
CA ALA A 170 2.33 -12.75 -1.27
C ALA A 170 2.95 -11.69 -0.36
N MET A 171 2.16 -10.69 0.05
CA MET A 171 2.61 -9.55 0.84
C MET A 171 1.50 -9.04 1.76
N LEU A 172 1.88 -8.59 2.95
CA LEU A 172 1.09 -7.71 3.80
C LEU A 172 1.69 -6.30 3.80
N GLU A 173 0.92 -5.31 3.38
CA GLU A 173 1.26 -3.90 3.50
C GLU A 173 0.55 -3.27 4.70
N THR A 174 1.28 -2.56 5.56
CA THR A 174 0.68 -1.81 6.67
C THR A 174 1.63 -0.77 7.28
N GLY A 175 1.11 0.09 8.17
CA GLY A 175 1.91 1.04 8.93
C GLY A 175 2.71 0.32 10.02
N TYR A 176 3.94 0.78 10.29
CA TYR A 176 4.78 0.16 11.33
C TYR A 176 4.18 0.23 12.75
N ASP A 177 3.17 1.07 12.99
CA ASP A 177 2.57 1.29 14.31
C ASP A 177 1.75 0.08 14.81
N ILE A 178 1.31 -0.79 13.89
CA ILE A 178 0.59 -2.03 14.22
C ILE A 178 1.39 -3.31 13.92
N LEU A 179 2.70 -3.21 13.69
CA LEU A 179 3.62 -4.34 13.52
C LEU A 179 3.46 -5.39 14.64
N PHE A 180 3.23 -4.94 15.87
CA PHE A 180 3.19 -5.83 17.02
C PHE A 180 1.78 -6.27 17.44
N PHE A 181 0.81 -5.36 17.31
CA PHE A 181 -0.56 -5.64 17.70
C PHE A 181 -1.29 -6.47 16.65
N TRP A 182 -0.90 -6.35 15.38
CA TRP A 182 -1.55 -7.03 14.27
C TRP A 182 -0.63 -8.02 13.56
N VAL A 183 0.47 -7.54 12.97
CA VAL A 183 1.33 -8.38 12.10
C VAL A 183 1.93 -9.55 12.89
N ALA A 184 2.49 -9.29 14.07
CA ALA A 184 3.00 -10.34 14.95
C ALA A 184 1.92 -11.32 15.38
N ARG A 185 0.69 -10.85 15.64
CA ARG A 185 -0.44 -11.74 15.99
C ARG A 185 -0.81 -12.65 14.81
N MET A 186 -0.87 -12.10 13.59
CA MET A 186 -1.12 -12.89 12.39
C MET A 186 -0.07 -13.97 12.15
N VAL A 187 1.22 -13.63 12.29
CA VAL A 187 2.31 -14.62 12.09
C VAL A 187 2.25 -15.71 13.17
N MET A 188 2.13 -15.31 14.44
CA MET A 188 2.03 -16.26 15.55
C MET A 188 0.83 -17.21 15.40
N MET A 189 -0.35 -16.68 15.08
CA MET A 189 -1.58 -17.48 14.95
C MET A 189 -1.57 -18.32 13.67
N GLY A 190 -1.13 -17.78 12.54
CA GLY A 190 -1.02 -18.51 11.27
C GLY A 190 -0.11 -19.73 11.41
N LEU A 191 1.10 -19.55 11.95
CA LEU A 191 2.02 -20.65 12.20
C LEU A 191 1.43 -21.66 13.18
N THR A 192 0.78 -21.20 14.26
CA THR A 192 0.26 -22.12 15.28
C THR A 192 -0.97 -22.92 14.83
N LEU A 193 -1.85 -22.31 14.02
CA LEU A 193 -3.14 -22.89 13.64
C LEU A 193 -3.12 -23.59 12.28
N THR A 194 -2.14 -23.28 11.43
CA THR A 194 -2.09 -23.79 10.04
C THR A 194 -0.72 -24.37 9.64
N ASP A 195 0.29 -24.24 10.51
CA ASP A 195 1.69 -24.58 10.24
C ASP A 195 2.32 -23.90 9.01
N LYS A 196 1.70 -22.80 8.54
CA LYS A 196 2.16 -21.98 7.42
C LYS A 196 2.28 -20.53 7.87
N VAL A 197 3.26 -19.81 7.31
CA VAL A 197 3.32 -18.35 7.45
C VAL A 197 2.10 -17.71 6.78
N PRO A 198 1.55 -16.61 7.32
CA PRO A 198 0.39 -15.98 6.72
C PRO A 198 0.67 -15.20 5.43
N PHE A 199 1.89 -14.71 5.30
CA PHE A 199 2.39 -13.94 4.15
C PHE A 199 3.90 -14.10 4.03
N LYS A 200 4.44 -14.01 2.81
CA LYS A 200 5.88 -14.13 2.54
C LYS A 200 6.65 -12.83 2.77
N GLU A 201 5.98 -11.70 2.61
CA GLU A 201 6.59 -10.38 2.77
C GLU A 201 5.73 -9.47 3.66
N ILE A 202 6.38 -8.73 4.56
CA ILE A 202 5.78 -7.64 5.34
C ILE A 202 6.37 -6.33 4.83
N TYR A 203 5.57 -5.53 4.14
CA TYR A 203 5.92 -4.17 3.73
C TYR A 203 5.40 -3.16 4.74
N LEU A 204 6.31 -2.46 5.42
CA LEU A 204 5.96 -1.45 6.40
C LEU A 204 6.13 -0.06 5.80
N HIS A 205 5.03 0.65 5.59
CA HIS A 205 5.07 2.07 5.24
C HIS A 205 5.15 2.95 6.51
N GLY A 206 5.57 4.20 6.34
CA GLY A 206 5.53 5.19 7.41
C GLY A 206 4.15 5.80 7.63
N LEU A 207 4.02 6.63 8.66
CA LEU A 207 2.77 7.32 8.96
C LEU A 207 2.67 8.64 8.19
N VAL A 208 1.46 8.97 7.75
CA VAL A 208 1.16 10.30 7.21
C VAL A 208 1.10 11.31 8.36
N ARG A 209 1.86 12.39 8.22
CA ARG A 209 1.97 13.49 9.17
C ARG A 209 1.38 14.76 8.56
N ASP A 210 1.00 15.70 9.43
CA ASP A 210 0.64 17.04 8.98
C ASP A 210 1.86 17.80 8.43
N GLU A 211 1.62 19.01 7.89
CA GLU A 211 2.67 19.88 7.33
C GLU A 211 3.77 20.25 8.34
N LYS A 212 3.51 20.11 9.65
CA LYS A 212 4.45 20.38 10.74
C LYS A 212 5.10 19.10 11.28
N GLY A 213 4.88 17.95 10.65
CA GLY A 213 5.43 16.66 11.04
C GLY A 213 4.74 16.00 12.24
N GLN A 214 3.60 16.51 12.71
CA GLN A 214 2.89 15.92 13.83
C GLN A 214 2.01 14.74 13.39
N LYS A 215 1.79 13.79 14.31
CA LYS A 215 0.77 12.75 14.10
C LYS A 215 -0.59 13.42 13.87
N MET A 216 -1.27 13.04 12.79
CA MET A 216 -2.67 13.43 12.60
C MET A 216 -3.53 12.76 13.66
N SER A 217 -4.36 13.53 14.37
CA SER A 217 -5.36 12.98 15.28
C SER A 217 -6.58 13.89 15.39
N LYS A 218 -7.77 13.28 15.52
CA LYS A 218 -9.03 14.03 15.68
C LYS A 218 -8.96 15.02 16.84
N THR A 219 -8.33 14.62 17.95
CA THR A 219 -8.14 15.46 19.15
C THR A 219 -7.28 16.69 18.89
N LYS A 220 -6.31 16.63 17.97
CA LYS A 220 -5.45 17.76 17.60
C LYS A 220 -6.05 18.66 16.52
N GLY A 221 -7.15 18.22 15.87
CA GLY A 221 -7.80 18.97 14.80
C GLY A 221 -6.94 19.12 13.52
N ASN A 222 -5.85 18.37 13.39
CA ASN A 222 -4.91 18.41 12.27
C ASN A 222 -5.14 17.24 11.28
N VAL A 223 -6.33 16.63 11.31
CA VAL A 223 -6.68 15.56 10.36
C VAL A 223 -7.04 16.20 9.04
N VAL A 224 -6.34 15.80 7.98
CA VAL A 224 -6.75 16.07 6.61
C VAL A 224 -7.65 14.92 6.17
N ASP A 225 -8.91 15.21 5.88
CA ASP A 225 -9.82 14.20 5.33
C ASP A 225 -9.38 13.89 3.89
N PRO A 226 -9.12 12.61 3.54
CA PRO A 226 -8.79 12.24 2.17
C PRO A 226 -9.88 12.64 1.18
N LEU A 227 -11.16 12.64 1.57
CA LEU A 227 -12.26 13.00 0.67
C LEU A 227 -12.25 14.48 0.31
N ASP A 228 -11.92 15.36 1.26
CA ASP A 228 -11.76 16.79 0.99
C ASP A 228 -10.60 17.04 0.02
N SER A 229 -9.49 16.33 0.23
CA SER A 229 -8.32 16.39 -0.68
C SER A 229 -8.66 15.86 -2.07
N MET A 230 -9.42 14.78 -2.17
CA MET A 230 -9.90 14.22 -3.44
C MET A 230 -10.83 15.18 -4.16
N ALA A 231 -11.73 15.86 -3.43
CA ALA A 231 -12.65 16.84 -4.01
C ALA A 231 -11.93 18.08 -4.54
N GLU A 232 -10.92 18.58 -3.80
CA GLU A 232 -10.19 19.80 -4.19
C GLU A 232 -9.14 19.56 -5.29
N TYR A 233 -8.36 18.47 -5.19
CA TYR A 233 -7.21 18.22 -6.06
C TYR A 233 -7.42 17.09 -7.07
N GLY A 234 -8.37 16.18 -6.81
CA GLY A 234 -8.59 14.96 -7.59
C GLY A 234 -7.94 13.72 -6.97
N THR A 235 -8.56 12.56 -7.16
CA THR A 235 -8.08 11.29 -6.60
C THR A 235 -6.67 10.92 -7.04
N ASP A 236 -6.34 11.10 -8.33
CA ASP A 236 -5.01 10.81 -8.84
C ASP A 236 -3.94 11.74 -8.25
N ALA A 237 -4.29 12.99 -7.99
CA ALA A 237 -3.36 13.94 -7.38
C ALA A 237 -3.00 13.49 -5.95
N LEU A 238 -3.99 13.08 -5.16
CA LEU A 238 -3.74 12.55 -3.81
C LEU A 238 -2.91 11.26 -3.85
N ARG A 239 -3.28 10.29 -4.69
CA ARG A 239 -2.54 9.02 -4.84
C ARG A 239 -1.08 9.26 -5.24
N TYR A 240 -0.87 10.07 -6.30
CA TYR A 240 0.45 10.40 -6.79
C TYR A 240 1.28 11.12 -5.72
N ALA A 241 0.73 12.13 -5.05
CA ALA A 241 1.45 12.87 -4.00
C ALA A 241 1.92 11.96 -2.85
N LEU A 242 1.07 11.03 -2.41
CA LEU A 242 1.40 10.06 -1.36
C LEU A 242 2.48 9.08 -1.82
N LEU A 243 2.35 8.51 -3.02
CA LEU A 243 3.28 7.50 -3.55
C LEU A 243 4.64 8.10 -3.95
N THR A 244 4.67 9.31 -4.50
CA THR A 244 5.92 10.02 -4.83
C THR A 244 6.73 10.36 -3.59
N SER A 245 6.06 10.48 -2.45
CA SER A 245 6.69 10.87 -1.19
C SER A 245 6.90 9.68 -0.24
N SER A 246 6.34 8.50 -0.55
CA SER A 246 6.45 7.32 0.29
C SER A 246 7.81 6.64 0.13
N VAL A 247 8.47 6.45 1.27
CA VAL A 247 9.64 5.57 1.39
C VAL A 247 9.31 4.57 2.48
N ALA A 248 9.58 3.29 2.23
CA ALA A 248 9.28 2.22 3.18
C ALA A 248 9.83 2.56 4.57
N GLY A 249 8.95 2.49 5.57
CA GLY A 249 9.22 2.76 6.97
C GLY A 249 9.39 4.23 7.35
N MET A 250 9.37 5.19 6.41
CA MET A 250 9.61 6.60 6.69
C MET A 250 8.31 7.40 6.67
N ASP A 251 8.10 8.18 7.73
CA ASP A 251 6.96 9.07 7.83
C ASP A 251 7.02 10.15 6.74
N THR A 252 5.84 10.51 6.24
CA THR A 252 5.71 11.48 5.16
C THR A 252 4.76 12.59 5.59
N SER A 253 5.21 13.83 5.49
CA SER A 253 4.31 14.98 5.63
C SER A 253 3.59 15.19 4.29
N VAL A 254 2.28 15.44 4.32
CA VAL A 254 1.53 15.85 3.13
C VAL A 254 1.28 17.34 3.21
N SER A 255 1.73 18.08 2.20
CA SER A 255 1.53 19.52 2.11
C SER A 255 0.65 19.89 0.93
N LYS A 256 -0.01 21.04 1.04
CA LYS A 256 -0.83 21.60 -0.04
C LYS A 256 -0.05 21.72 -1.35
N GLY A 257 1.19 22.20 -1.29
CA GLY A 257 2.04 22.37 -2.47
C GLY A 257 2.35 21.04 -3.19
N MET A 258 2.44 19.93 -2.47
CA MET A 258 2.61 18.62 -3.09
C MET A 258 1.35 18.18 -3.85
N LEU A 259 0.18 18.42 -3.29
CA LEU A 259 -1.11 18.13 -3.95
C LEU A 259 -1.33 19.01 -5.18
N GLU A 260 -0.99 20.30 -5.09
CA GLU A 260 -1.04 21.24 -6.23
C GLU A 260 -0.12 20.79 -7.37
N ASN A 261 1.11 20.39 -7.05
CA ASN A 261 2.06 19.87 -8.05
C ASN A 261 1.58 18.57 -8.70
N ALA A 262 0.97 17.67 -7.92
CA ALA A 262 0.40 16.42 -8.44
C ALA A 262 -0.82 16.69 -9.35
N LYS A 263 -1.69 17.63 -8.98
CA LYS A 263 -2.80 18.10 -9.82
C LYS A 263 -2.31 18.73 -11.12
N ALA A 264 -1.27 19.55 -11.06
CA ALA A 264 -0.66 20.15 -12.24
C ALA A 264 -0.09 19.08 -13.19
N PHE A 265 0.50 18.01 -12.63
CA PHE A 265 0.97 16.88 -13.42
C PHE A 265 -0.19 16.10 -14.07
N ALA A 266 -1.28 15.82 -13.34
CA ALA A 266 -2.50 15.23 -13.90
C ALA A 266 -3.01 16.03 -15.12
N ASN A 267 -3.10 17.36 -14.97
CA ASN A 267 -3.50 18.25 -16.06
C ASN A 267 -2.52 18.22 -17.24
N LYS A 268 -1.22 18.07 -16.99
CA LYS A 268 -0.21 17.97 -18.04
C LYS A 268 -0.39 16.69 -18.86
N ILE A 269 -0.65 15.55 -18.20
CA ILE A 269 -0.97 14.27 -18.88
C ILE A 269 -2.20 14.42 -19.77
N TRP A 270 -3.27 15.01 -19.24
CA TRP A 270 -4.48 15.29 -20.02
C TRP A 270 -4.19 16.16 -21.24
N ASN A 271 -3.41 17.23 -21.08
CA ASN A 271 -3.08 18.14 -22.17
C ASN A 271 -2.24 17.49 -23.27
N VAL A 272 -1.25 16.66 -22.89
CA VAL A 272 -0.43 15.88 -23.84
C VAL A 272 -1.31 14.89 -24.59
N GLY A 273 -2.13 14.11 -23.86
CA GLY A 273 -3.07 13.17 -24.47
C GLY A 273 -4.03 13.86 -25.44
N ARG A 274 -4.65 14.97 -25.02
CA ARG A 274 -5.56 15.76 -25.87
C ARG A 274 -4.87 16.26 -27.13
N PHE A 275 -3.64 16.77 -27.03
CA PHE A 275 -2.89 17.23 -28.21
C PHE A 275 -2.71 16.09 -29.22
N ILE A 276 -2.22 14.93 -28.77
CA ILE A 276 -1.96 13.77 -29.63
C ILE A 276 -3.26 13.28 -30.27
N ILE A 277 -4.33 13.12 -29.48
CA ILE A 277 -5.62 12.63 -29.96
C ILE A 277 -6.24 13.59 -30.99
N THR A 278 -6.29 14.89 -30.69
CA THR A 278 -6.85 15.89 -31.62
C THR A 278 -6.03 16.01 -32.91
N ASP A 279 -4.71 15.82 -32.87
CA ASP A 279 -3.90 15.78 -34.08
C ASP A 279 -4.25 14.59 -34.97
N LEU A 280 -4.38 13.40 -34.38
CA LEU A 280 -4.78 12.18 -35.08
C LEU A 280 -6.17 12.31 -35.72
N GLU A 281 -7.15 12.87 -35.00
CA GLU A 281 -8.51 13.08 -35.51
C GLU A 281 -8.56 14.00 -36.74
N LYS A 282 -7.68 15.01 -36.81
CA LYS A 282 -7.59 15.96 -37.92
C LYS A 282 -6.87 15.40 -39.14
N ASN A 283 -5.91 14.50 -38.92
CA ASN A 283 -5.01 13.98 -39.93
C ASN A 283 -5.31 12.50 -40.24
N GLN A 284 -6.59 12.18 -40.49
CA GLN A 284 -7.06 10.80 -40.74
C GLN A 284 -6.39 10.14 -41.95
N ALA A 285 -5.91 10.92 -42.93
CA ALA A 285 -5.25 10.42 -44.14
C ALA A 285 -3.88 9.77 -43.88
N THR A 286 -3.20 10.13 -42.79
CA THR A 286 -1.93 9.51 -42.33
C THR A 286 -2.08 8.74 -41.04
N THR A 287 -3.29 8.69 -40.49
CA THR A 287 -3.59 7.87 -39.33
C THR A 287 -3.47 6.41 -39.76
N PRO A 288 -2.62 5.60 -39.09
CA PRO A 288 -2.47 4.19 -39.43
C PRO A 288 -3.84 3.52 -39.56
N THR A 289 -4.12 2.91 -40.72
CA THR A 289 -5.35 2.16 -40.96
C THR A 289 -5.44 1.02 -39.95
N ALA A 290 -6.31 1.18 -38.96
CA ALA A 290 -6.48 0.33 -37.78
C ALA A 290 -5.28 0.33 -36.81
N PHE A 291 -5.42 1.12 -35.74
CA PHE A 291 -4.55 1.05 -34.58
C PHE A 291 -4.92 -0.16 -33.73
N GLU A 292 -4.26 -1.30 -33.87
CA GLU A 292 -4.32 -2.35 -32.87
C GLU A 292 -3.55 -1.88 -31.62
N SER A 293 -4.21 -1.63 -30.49
CA SER A 293 -3.47 -1.29 -29.27
C SER A 293 -2.54 -2.44 -28.88
N GLY A 294 -1.40 -2.12 -28.26
CA GLY A 294 -0.27 -3.04 -28.22
C GLY A 294 0.70 -2.79 -29.37
N MET A 295 0.78 -1.54 -29.84
CA MET A 295 1.63 -1.18 -30.96
C MET A 295 3.09 -1.54 -30.65
N GLN A 296 3.60 -2.57 -31.30
CA GLN A 296 5.00 -2.96 -31.22
C GLN A 296 5.75 -2.29 -32.37
N LEU A 297 6.85 -1.61 -32.04
CA LEU A 297 7.80 -1.10 -33.02
C LEU A 297 8.87 -2.16 -33.21
N SER A 298 9.00 -2.73 -34.40
CA SER A 298 10.10 -3.65 -34.70
C SER A 298 11.45 -2.94 -34.70
N GLU A 299 12.53 -3.66 -34.43
CA GLU A 299 13.88 -3.07 -34.48
C GLU A 299 14.19 -2.45 -35.85
N SER A 300 13.74 -3.05 -36.95
CA SER A 300 13.96 -2.52 -38.29
C SER A 300 13.23 -1.20 -38.51
N GLU A 301 12.00 -1.07 -37.98
CA GLU A 301 11.27 0.20 -38.01
C GLU A 301 12.00 1.26 -37.20
N ILE A 302 12.42 0.95 -35.97
CA ILE A 302 13.12 1.91 -35.10
C ILE A 302 14.42 2.39 -35.78
N ARG A 303 15.22 1.50 -36.34
CA ARG A 303 16.48 1.87 -37.03
C ARG A 303 16.25 2.78 -38.25
N GLY A 304 15.11 2.67 -38.91
CA GLY A 304 14.72 3.52 -40.03
C GLY A 304 14.19 4.90 -39.64
N MET A 305 13.86 5.12 -38.36
CA MET A 305 13.32 6.39 -37.88
C MET A 305 14.40 7.47 -37.74
N PRO A 306 14.03 8.76 -37.76
CA PRO A 306 14.96 9.82 -37.46
C PRO A 306 15.53 9.71 -36.05
N TRP A 307 16.68 10.35 -35.84
CA TRP A 307 17.46 10.24 -34.61
C TRP A 307 16.69 10.68 -33.34
N LEU A 308 15.79 11.66 -33.46
CA LEU A 308 14.98 12.15 -32.34
C LEU A 308 13.99 11.09 -31.85
N GLU A 309 13.28 10.44 -32.77
CA GLU A 309 12.38 9.32 -32.50
C GLU A 309 13.12 8.14 -31.86
N ARG A 310 14.25 7.75 -32.45
CA ARG A 310 15.12 6.67 -31.93
C ARG A 310 15.54 6.95 -30.49
N ALA A 311 15.97 8.18 -30.20
CA ALA A 311 16.39 8.57 -28.87
C ALA A 311 15.27 8.45 -27.84
N LEU A 312 14.05 8.92 -28.17
CA LEU A 312 12.91 8.90 -27.25
C LEU A 312 12.36 7.50 -27.03
N ILE A 313 12.31 6.67 -28.07
CA ILE A 313 11.96 5.25 -27.96
C ILE A 313 12.98 4.54 -27.06
N SER A 314 14.28 4.77 -27.28
CA SER A 314 15.34 4.20 -26.44
C SER A 314 15.22 4.61 -24.97
N LYS A 315 14.97 5.89 -24.70
CA LYS A 315 14.69 6.40 -23.34
C LYS A 315 13.44 5.74 -22.73
N CYS A 316 12.37 5.60 -23.51
CA CYS A 316 11.14 4.93 -23.08
C CYS A 316 11.37 3.46 -22.69
N HIS A 317 12.20 2.73 -23.45
CA HIS A 317 12.56 1.35 -23.13
C HIS A 317 13.37 1.26 -21.83
N GLY A 318 14.34 2.18 -21.65
CA GLY A 318 15.07 2.32 -20.40
C GLY A 318 14.16 2.61 -19.21
N LEU A 319 13.18 3.50 -19.39
CA LEU A 319 12.18 3.85 -18.38
C LEU A 319 11.33 2.64 -17.97
N VAL A 320 10.83 1.86 -18.94
CA VAL A 320 10.05 0.64 -18.66
C VAL A 320 10.85 -0.32 -17.78
N ASN A 321 12.12 -0.56 -18.12
CA ASN A 321 12.98 -1.45 -17.33
C ASN A 321 13.22 -0.91 -15.90
N SER A 322 13.51 0.38 -15.77
CA SER A 322 13.76 1.03 -14.47
C SER A 322 12.52 0.99 -13.56
N VAL A 323 11.36 1.37 -14.10
CA VAL A 323 10.08 1.34 -13.38
C VAL A 323 9.71 -0.08 -12.98
N THR A 324 9.85 -1.04 -13.88
CA THR A 324 9.55 -2.45 -13.60
C THR A 324 10.44 -2.99 -12.47
N ALA A 325 11.74 -2.74 -12.52
CA ALA A 325 12.68 -3.17 -11.48
C ALA A 325 12.34 -2.54 -10.12
N ALA A 326 12.04 -1.24 -10.09
CA ALA A 326 11.66 -0.56 -8.86
C ALA A 326 10.34 -1.10 -8.26
N LEU A 327 9.33 -1.41 -9.09
CA LEU A 327 8.09 -2.01 -8.61
C LEU A 327 8.29 -3.43 -8.07
N LEU A 328 9.12 -4.25 -8.72
CA LEU A 328 9.47 -5.59 -8.23
C LEU A 328 10.24 -5.54 -6.89
N GLU A 329 10.94 -4.44 -6.62
CA GLU A 329 11.62 -4.16 -5.35
C GLU A 329 10.76 -3.35 -4.36
N ASN A 330 9.46 -3.20 -4.61
CA ASN A 330 8.52 -2.45 -3.76
C ASN A 330 8.91 -0.97 -3.53
N ARG A 331 9.63 -0.38 -4.49
CA ARG A 331 10.02 1.03 -4.51
C ARG A 331 9.06 1.84 -5.37
N PHE A 332 8.08 2.48 -4.73
CA PHE A 332 7.03 3.23 -5.43
C PHE A 332 7.39 4.68 -5.76
N SER A 333 8.21 5.35 -4.93
CA SER A 333 8.55 6.77 -5.14
C SER A 333 9.41 7.03 -6.38
N PRO A 334 10.54 6.34 -6.62
CA PRO A 334 11.40 6.63 -7.78
C PRO A 334 10.68 6.54 -9.14
N PRO A 335 9.89 5.48 -9.43
CA PRO A 335 9.11 5.38 -10.66
C PRO A 335 8.24 6.59 -10.97
N THR A 336 7.55 7.14 -9.96
CA THR A 336 6.65 8.29 -10.17
C THR A 336 7.38 9.52 -10.69
N LYS A 337 8.64 9.71 -10.26
CA LYS A 337 9.49 10.84 -10.66
C LYS A 337 10.05 10.60 -12.06
N GLU A 338 10.60 9.42 -12.30
CA GLU A 338 11.15 9.03 -13.60
C GLU A 338 10.10 9.11 -14.73
N ILE A 339 8.89 8.62 -14.48
CA ILE A 339 7.78 8.71 -15.45
C ILE A 339 7.40 10.17 -15.72
N LYS A 340 7.34 11.00 -14.66
CA LYS A 340 7.02 12.43 -14.80
C LYS A 340 8.10 13.17 -15.59
N GLU A 341 9.37 12.98 -15.26
CA GLU A 341 10.51 13.59 -15.96
C GLU A 341 10.46 13.20 -17.45
N PHE A 342 10.25 11.92 -17.78
CA PHE A 342 10.12 11.49 -19.16
C PHE A 342 8.93 12.14 -19.88
N LEU A 343 7.73 12.07 -19.30
CA LEU A 343 6.52 12.61 -19.93
C LEU A 343 6.55 14.13 -20.10
N VAL A 344 7.05 14.85 -19.09
CA VAL A 344 7.02 16.31 -19.05
C VAL A 344 8.23 16.90 -19.77
N ASP A 345 9.42 16.44 -19.42
CA ASP A 345 10.66 17.09 -19.85
C ASP A 345 11.05 16.58 -21.23
N ASP A 346 11.05 15.26 -21.47
CA ASP A 346 11.43 14.70 -22.77
C ASP A 346 10.28 14.76 -23.80
N VAL A 347 9.11 14.20 -23.46
CA VAL A 347 8.00 14.08 -24.43
C VAL A 347 7.30 15.41 -24.64
N ALA A 348 6.78 16.04 -23.58
CA ALA A 348 5.95 17.22 -23.75
C ALA A 348 6.73 18.49 -24.09
N SER A 349 7.93 18.68 -23.54
CA SER A 349 8.69 19.92 -23.73
C SER A 349 9.54 19.91 -25.01
N TRP A 350 10.01 18.73 -25.44
CA TRP A 350 10.81 18.61 -26.68
C TRP A 350 10.04 17.95 -27.81
N TYR A 351 9.52 16.74 -27.62
CA TYR A 351 9.00 15.98 -28.76
C TYR A 351 7.66 16.49 -29.30
N VAL A 352 6.74 16.84 -28.41
CA VAL A 352 5.48 17.49 -28.79
C VAL A 352 5.75 18.81 -29.51
N GLU A 353 6.74 19.60 -29.07
CA GLU A 353 7.07 20.86 -29.74
C GLU A 353 7.76 20.64 -31.10
N ALA A 354 8.69 19.69 -31.19
CA ALA A 354 9.37 19.34 -32.45
C ALA A 354 8.39 18.77 -33.48
N SER A 355 7.48 17.89 -33.06
CA SER A 355 6.50 17.27 -33.95
C SER A 355 5.50 18.27 -34.54
N LYS A 356 5.16 19.36 -33.85
CA LYS A 356 4.30 20.42 -34.41
C LYS A 356 4.82 20.97 -35.73
N THR A 357 6.14 21.12 -35.89
CA THR A 357 6.74 21.62 -37.14
C THR A 357 6.49 20.70 -38.34
N ARG A 358 6.26 19.40 -38.08
CA ARG A 358 5.97 18.39 -39.11
C ARG A 358 4.46 18.21 -39.32
N LEU A 359 3.68 18.35 -38.26
CA LEU A 359 2.24 18.08 -38.24
C LEU A 359 1.37 19.29 -38.59
N GLN A 360 1.87 20.51 -38.41
CA GLN A 360 1.08 21.72 -38.58
C GLN A 360 1.44 22.45 -39.86
N ALA A 361 0.48 22.50 -40.80
CA ALA A 361 0.64 23.19 -42.08
C ALA A 361 1.02 24.68 -41.94
N HIS A 362 0.50 25.37 -40.92
CA HIS A 362 0.83 26.77 -40.66
C HIS A 362 2.26 27.00 -40.14
N LEU A 363 2.95 25.94 -39.72
CA LEU A 363 4.38 25.96 -39.36
C LEU A 363 5.27 25.45 -40.50
N GLY A 364 4.71 25.25 -41.71
CA GLY A 364 5.43 24.73 -42.87
C GLY A 364 5.52 23.21 -42.94
N GLY A 365 4.81 22.48 -42.08
CA GLY A 365 4.73 21.02 -42.13
C GLY A 365 3.81 20.52 -43.24
N ASP A 366 4.04 19.30 -43.70
CA ASP A 366 3.12 18.56 -44.56
C ASP A 366 2.54 17.39 -43.76
N PRO A 367 1.27 17.48 -43.29
CA PRO A 367 0.62 16.42 -42.54
C PRO A 367 0.51 15.11 -43.33
N SER A 368 0.61 15.15 -44.66
CA SER A 368 0.59 13.96 -45.52
C SER A 368 1.96 13.30 -45.72
N SER A 369 3.03 13.88 -45.16
CA SER A 369 4.39 13.37 -45.31
C SER A 369 4.66 12.12 -44.46
N GLU A 370 5.61 11.30 -44.92
CA GLU A 370 6.10 10.13 -44.18
C GLU A 370 6.69 10.49 -42.80
N MET A 371 7.30 11.67 -42.69
CA MET A 371 7.83 12.19 -41.42
C MET A 371 6.71 12.59 -40.44
N ALA A 372 5.59 13.12 -40.93
CA ALA A 372 4.41 13.41 -40.11
C ALA A 372 3.79 12.11 -39.57
N ALA A 373 3.61 11.10 -40.44
CA ALA A 373 3.10 9.78 -40.05
C ALA A 373 4.00 9.10 -39.00
N THR A 374 5.33 9.17 -39.19
CA THR A 374 6.31 8.66 -38.20
C THR A 374 6.16 9.38 -36.87
N SER A 375 6.01 10.70 -36.88
CA SER A 375 5.88 11.50 -35.65
C SER A 375 4.60 11.15 -34.87
N GLN A 376 3.48 10.98 -35.59
CA GLN A 376 2.21 10.53 -35.00
C GLN A 376 2.32 9.15 -34.38
N LYS A 377 2.93 8.20 -35.11
CA LYS A 377 3.15 6.84 -34.66
C LYS A 377 3.97 6.81 -33.36
N VAL A 378 5.08 7.56 -33.30
CA VAL A 378 5.93 7.61 -32.11
C VAL A 378 5.25 8.35 -30.95
N LEU A 379 4.58 9.47 -31.18
CA LEU A 379 3.81 10.17 -30.13
C LEU A 379 2.80 9.24 -29.47
N LEU A 380 2.06 8.47 -30.27
CA LEU A 380 1.05 7.54 -29.78
C LEU A 380 1.67 6.37 -29.01
N TYR A 381 2.77 5.80 -29.51
CA TYR A 381 3.52 4.74 -28.83
C TYR A 381 4.02 5.21 -27.45
N LEU A 382 4.68 6.38 -27.40
CA LEU A 382 5.20 6.94 -26.16
C LEU A 382 4.08 7.25 -25.16
N LEU A 383 2.94 7.75 -25.64
CA LEU A 383 1.76 7.99 -24.81
C LEU A 383 1.22 6.67 -24.24
N GLU A 384 0.97 5.66 -25.08
CA GLU A 384 0.46 4.34 -24.64
C GLU A 384 1.34 3.73 -23.54
N VAL A 385 2.66 3.67 -23.76
CA VAL A 385 3.59 3.09 -22.77
C VAL A 385 3.58 3.90 -21.48
N SER A 386 3.62 5.24 -21.59
CA SER A 386 3.62 6.10 -20.40
C SER A 386 2.32 6.01 -19.59
N LEU A 387 1.17 5.86 -20.25
CA LEU A 387 -0.12 5.65 -19.58
C LEU A 387 -0.12 4.32 -18.82
N LYS A 388 0.37 3.24 -19.44
CA LYS A 388 0.50 1.92 -18.78
C LYS A 388 1.39 1.99 -17.53
N LEU A 389 2.56 2.62 -17.64
CA LEU A 389 3.48 2.79 -16.51
C LEU A 389 2.89 3.65 -15.38
N LEU A 390 2.10 4.67 -15.73
CA LEU A 390 1.54 5.60 -14.76
C LEU A 390 0.23 5.10 -14.12
N HIS A 391 -0.49 4.17 -14.76
CA HIS A 391 -1.80 3.72 -14.34
C HIS A 391 -1.88 3.20 -12.89
N PRO A 392 -0.89 2.44 -12.35
CA PRO A 392 -0.90 2.05 -10.93
C PRO A 392 -0.94 3.25 -9.95
N PHE A 393 -0.39 4.39 -10.38
CA PHE A 393 -0.29 5.61 -9.58
C PHE A 393 -1.48 6.56 -9.80
N MET A 394 -1.88 6.77 -11.05
CA MET A 394 -2.91 7.73 -11.45
C MET A 394 -3.98 7.07 -12.35
N PRO A 395 -4.81 6.16 -11.82
CA PRO A 395 -5.70 5.33 -12.63
C PRO A 395 -6.77 6.11 -13.39
N TYR A 396 -7.28 7.24 -12.87
CA TYR A 396 -8.47 7.88 -13.47
C TYR A 396 -8.13 8.70 -14.72
N VAL A 397 -7.12 9.57 -14.64
CA VAL A 397 -6.69 10.41 -15.76
C VAL A 397 -6.06 9.57 -16.86
N THR A 398 -5.31 8.53 -16.49
CA THR A 398 -4.68 7.64 -17.47
C THR A 398 -5.73 6.84 -18.23
N GLU A 399 -6.74 6.30 -17.54
CA GLU A 399 -7.90 5.64 -18.16
C GLU A 399 -8.67 6.62 -19.05
N ALA A 400 -8.94 7.84 -18.57
CA ALA A 400 -9.69 8.83 -19.34
C ALA A 400 -8.99 9.22 -20.65
N VAL A 401 -7.66 9.30 -20.66
CA VAL A 401 -6.88 9.53 -21.89
C VAL A 401 -6.88 8.28 -22.76
N TRP A 402 -6.64 7.09 -22.19
CA TRP A 402 -6.65 5.81 -22.90
C TRP A 402 -7.94 5.57 -23.68
N GLN A 403 -9.09 5.81 -23.05
CA GLN A 403 -10.40 5.60 -23.68
C GLN A 403 -10.68 6.53 -24.88
N ARG A 404 -9.93 7.61 -25.01
CA ARG A 404 -10.05 8.58 -26.13
C ARG A 404 -9.00 8.37 -27.21
N MET A 405 -8.00 7.53 -26.97
CA MET A 405 -7.04 7.16 -28.01
C MET A 405 -7.75 6.36 -29.11
N PRO A 406 -7.26 6.38 -30.36
CA PRO A 406 -7.73 5.47 -31.39
C PRO A 406 -7.66 4.01 -30.91
N ARG A 407 -8.65 3.19 -31.26
CA ARG A 407 -8.75 1.80 -30.81
C ARG A 407 -8.98 0.86 -31.98
N GLY A 408 -8.35 -0.30 -31.91
CA GLY A 408 -8.51 -1.39 -32.87
C GLY A 408 -9.39 -2.49 -32.31
N ALA A 409 -9.74 -3.45 -33.15
CA ALA A 409 -10.60 -4.57 -32.74
C ALA A 409 -9.97 -5.43 -31.62
N SER A 410 -8.64 -5.48 -31.54
CA SER A 410 -7.87 -6.22 -30.53
C SER A 410 -7.60 -5.44 -29.25
N SER A 411 -8.11 -4.20 -29.13
CA SER A 411 -7.73 -3.33 -28.03
C SER A 411 -8.41 -3.63 -26.70
N PRO A 412 -7.67 -3.79 -25.57
CA PRO A 412 -8.27 -4.06 -24.27
C PRO A 412 -9.31 -3.00 -23.90
N GLU A 413 -10.48 -3.43 -23.42
CA GLU A 413 -11.61 -2.57 -23.08
C GLU A 413 -11.21 -1.41 -22.16
N SER A 414 -10.31 -1.68 -21.20
CA SER A 414 -9.78 -0.73 -20.22
C SER A 414 -8.26 -0.83 -20.11
N LEU A 415 -7.60 0.26 -19.71
CA LEU A 415 -6.17 0.25 -19.41
C LEU A 415 -5.85 -0.69 -18.25
N MET A 416 -6.78 -0.83 -17.29
CA MET A 416 -6.66 -1.72 -16.12
C MET A 416 -6.39 -3.19 -16.48
N ILE A 417 -6.91 -3.66 -17.62
CA ILE A 417 -6.75 -5.04 -18.09
C ILE A 417 -5.71 -5.17 -19.21
N SER A 418 -5.00 -4.08 -19.52
CA SER A 418 -3.94 -4.10 -20.52
C SER A 418 -2.68 -4.78 -19.98
N PRO A 419 -1.89 -5.46 -20.83
CA PRO A 419 -0.64 -6.06 -20.40
C PRO A 419 0.37 -4.96 -20.01
N TRP A 420 1.16 -5.26 -18.98
CA TRP A 420 2.32 -4.45 -18.63
C TRP A 420 3.30 -4.39 -19.83
N PRO A 421 3.93 -3.23 -20.11
CA PRO A 421 4.86 -3.14 -21.22
C PRO A 421 6.10 -4.01 -20.98
N GLU A 422 6.31 -5.01 -21.84
CA GLU A 422 7.50 -5.86 -21.84
C GLU A 422 8.38 -5.51 -23.03
N LEU A 423 9.52 -4.84 -22.77
CA LEU A 423 10.44 -4.34 -23.81
C LEU A 423 11.89 -4.83 -23.59
N SER A 424 12.06 -5.88 -22.78
CA SER A 424 13.36 -6.37 -22.30
C SER A 424 14.30 -6.89 -23.39
N SER A 425 13.77 -7.20 -24.59
CA SER A 425 14.56 -7.69 -25.73
C SER A 425 15.04 -6.60 -26.70
N MET A 426 14.59 -5.34 -26.56
CA MET A 426 14.95 -4.27 -27.49
C MET A 426 16.20 -3.52 -27.04
N ALA A 427 17.20 -3.43 -27.93
CA ALA A 427 18.45 -2.75 -27.63
C ALA A 427 18.25 -1.22 -27.50
N ARG A 428 18.83 -0.63 -26.44
CA ARG A 428 18.92 0.82 -26.30
C ARG A 428 19.89 1.43 -27.31
N ASP A 429 19.50 2.57 -27.85
CA ASP A 429 20.24 3.38 -28.79
C ASP A 429 20.94 4.54 -28.08
N LEU A 430 22.02 4.22 -27.36
CA LEU A 430 22.75 5.20 -26.53
C LEU A 430 23.36 6.34 -27.35
N GLU A 431 23.65 6.10 -28.63
CA GLU A 431 24.14 7.14 -29.53
C GLU A 431 23.05 8.17 -29.82
N ALA A 432 21.84 7.73 -30.17
CA ALA A 432 20.70 8.62 -30.39
C ALA A 432 20.35 9.41 -29.12
N GLU A 433 20.37 8.77 -27.96
CA GLU A 433 20.15 9.44 -26.67
C GLU A 433 21.20 10.54 -26.39
N GLY A 434 22.47 10.28 -26.71
CA GLY A 434 23.55 11.24 -26.60
C GLY A 434 23.36 12.45 -27.53
N TRP A 435 22.90 12.22 -28.76
CA TRP A 435 22.55 13.29 -29.70
C TRP A 435 21.36 14.13 -29.22
N PHE A 436 20.31 13.49 -28.72
CA PHE A 436 19.17 14.18 -28.12
C PHE A 436 19.60 15.12 -26.99
N THR A 437 20.42 14.62 -26.07
CA THR A 437 20.94 15.44 -24.96
C THR A 437 21.71 16.67 -25.46
N LYS A 438 22.57 16.50 -26.47
CA LYS A 438 23.33 17.61 -27.07
C LYS A 438 22.41 18.62 -27.76
N LEU A 439 21.38 18.18 -28.47
CA LEU A 439 20.40 19.07 -29.09
C LEU A 439 19.68 19.90 -28.03
N CYS A 440 19.18 19.25 -26.98
CA CYS A 440 18.45 19.93 -25.91
C CYS A 440 19.33 21.00 -25.25
N ALA A 441 20.60 20.69 -25.00
CA ALA A 441 21.58 21.62 -24.45
C ALA A 441 21.84 22.81 -25.41
N LEU A 442 22.07 22.53 -26.70
CA LEU A 442 22.32 23.57 -27.71
C LEU A 442 21.13 24.52 -27.83
N VAL A 443 19.92 24.00 -28.00
CA VAL A 443 18.71 24.83 -28.12
C VAL A 443 18.47 25.64 -26.84
N SER A 444 18.70 25.05 -25.67
CA SER A 444 18.57 25.77 -24.39
C SER A 444 19.60 26.90 -24.27
N SER A 445 20.84 26.68 -24.72
CA SER A 445 21.89 27.72 -24.71
C SER A 445 21.65 28.87 -25.69
N ILE A 446 20.85 28.65 -26.73
CA ILE A 446 20.46 29.70 -27.69
C ILE A 446 19.27 30.51 -27.14
N ARG A 447 18.41 29.88 -26.34
CA ARG A 447 17.21 30.50 -25.76
C ARG A 447 17.51 31.34 -24.51
N ASN A 448 18.53 30.95 -23.75
CA ASN A 448 19.05 31.68 -22.58
C ASN A 448 20.09 32.71 -23.02
#